data_AF-A0A4S8KWN6-F1
#
_entry.id   AF-A0A4S8KWN6-F1
#
_cell.length_a   1.000
_cell.length_b   1.000
_cell.length_c   1.000
_cell.angle_alpha   90.00
_cell.angle_beta   90.00
_cell.angle_gamma   90.00
#
_symmetry.space_group_name_H-M   'P 1'
#
loop_
_entity.id
_entity.type
_entity.pdbx_description
1 polymer ?
#
loop_
_entity_poly.entity_id
_entity_poly.type
_entity_poly.pdbx_seq_one_letter_code
_entity_poly.pdbx_strand_id
1 'polypeptide(L)'
;INNFETDMKSFSHQIDNLSTTILFRSISIRTDNKPIFVESLRARKANFQTTNAPIEGTFCVSSFLNMKTTNARMRTSVLLENTDSRKFSQLIMANSNGPISSSIILSSPNQSRGGNFSILSKTHNAPINLTFPSAPSHHNLQLRVSTMLAKAEVQLPETYEGRF
;
A
#
# COMPACT_ATOMS: atom_id res chain seq x y z
N ILE A 1 -9.55 15.23 8.33
CA ILE A 1 -8.77 16.22 7.54
C ILE A 1 -9.11 16.08 6.06
N ASN A 2 -9.42 17.18 5.36
CA ASN A 2 -9.83 17.12 3.95
C ASN A 2 -8.64 16.84 3.00
N ASN A 3 -7.58 17.61 3.11
CA ASN A 3 -6.35 17.41 2.35
C ASN A 3 -5.15 17.79 3.22
N PHE A 4 -4.11 16.98 3.20
CA PHE A 4 -2.81 17.29 3.80
C PHE A 4 -1.74 17.01 2.75
N GLU A 5 -0.84 17.95 2.53
CA GLU A 5 0.20 17.82 1.53
C GLU A 5 1.52 18.41 2.02
N THR A 6 2.60 17.66 1.81
CA THR A 6 3.96 18.14 2.02
C THR A 6 4.85 17.77 0.85
N ASP A 7 5.70 18.71 0.46
CA ASP A 7 6.75 18.52 -0.53
C ASP A 7 8.05 19.13 0.00
N MET A 8 8.84 18.30 0.68
CA MET A 8 9.99 18.74 1.45
C MET A 8 11.16 17.78 1.27
N LYS A 9 11.99 18.05 0.25
CA LYS A 9 13.06 17.17 -0.26
C LYS A 9 14.07 16.65 0.77
N SER A 10 14.29 17.41 1.84
CA SER A 10 15.32 17.13 2.86
C SER A 10 14.74 16.89 4.26
N PHE A 11 13.44 16.68 4.39
CA PHE A 11 12.77 16.47 5.67
C PHE A 11 12.28 15.03 5.81
N SER A 12 12.59 14.44 6.97
CA SER A 12 11.97 13.18 7.40
C SER A 12 10.55 13.45 7.85
N HIS A 13 9.65 12.54 7.51
CA HIS A 13 8.27 12.59 7.96
C HIS A 13 8.06 11.44 8.93
N GLN A 14 7.73 11.78 10.17
CA GLN A 14 7.31 10.83 11.18
C GLN A 14 5.85 11.11 11.48
N ILE A 15 5.00 10.12 11.23
CA ILE A 15 3.57 10.16 11.52
C ILE A 15 3.32 9.13 12.60
N ASP A 16 2.87 9.58 13.77
CA ASP A 16 2.54 8.70 14.89
C ASP A 16 1.22 7.95 14.64
N ASN A 17 0.71 7.25 15.66
CA ASN A 17 -0.55 6.52 15.57
C ASN A 17 -1.78 7.43 15.42
N LEU A 18 -2.16 7.71 14.18
CA LEU A 18 -3.30 8.56 13.83
C LEU A 18 -4.51 7.77 13.30
N SER A 19 -4.40 6.45 13.10
CA SER A 19 -5.42 5.68 12.37
C SER A 19 -6.77 5.58 13.09
N THR A 20 -6.79 5.74 14.41
CA THR A 20 -8.00 5.68 15.25
C THR A 20 -8.62 7.06 15.50
N THR A 21 -7.84 8.13 15.36
CA THR A 21 -8.24 9.50 15.73
C THR A 21 -8.49 10.40 14.53
N ILE A 22 -7.80 10.15 13.41
CA ILE A 22 -7.85 11.03 12.24
C ILE A 22 -8.10 10.22 10.97
N LEU A 23 -9.16 10.62 10.25
CA LEU A 23 -9.38 10.21 8.86
C LEU A 23 -8.94 11.34 7.91
N PHE A 24 -8.00 11.03 7.03
CA PHE A 24 -7.64 11.89 5.90
C PHE A 24 -8.50 11.55 4.69
N ARG A 25 -9.19 12.54 4.09
CA ARG A 25 -9.78 12.33 2.77
C ARG A 25 -8.68 12.23 1.70
N SER A 26 -7.61 12.99 1.85
CA SER A 26 -6.42 12.91 1.01
C SER A 26 -5.18 13.28 1.83
N ILE A 27 -4.10 12.53 1.63
CA ILE A 27 -2.77 12.83 2.18
C ILE A 27 -1.70 12.57 1.12
N SER A 28 -0.79 13.52 0.92
CA SER A 28 0.34 13.37 0.00
C SER A 28 1.62 13.83 0.70
N ILE A 29 2.61 12.95 0.78
CA ILE A 29 3.92 13.25 1.36
C ILE A 29 4.99 12.96 0.35
N ARG A 30 5.77 13.99 0.02
CA ARG A 30 6.92 13.88 -0.87
C ARG A 30 8.19 14.41 -0.20
N THR A 31 9.25 13.63 -0.32
CA THR A 31 10.63 13.96 0.05
C THR A 31 11.56 13.32 -0.98
N ASP A 32 12.88 13.51 -0.88
CA ASP A 32 13.84 12.88 -1.81
C ASP A 32 14.82 11.97 -1.05
N ASN A 33 15.44 12.49 0.01
CA ASN A 33 16.57 11.86 0.68
C ASN A 33 16.32 11.46 2.14
N LYS A 34 15.09 11.61 2.62
CA LYS A 34 14.74 11.33 4.02
C LYS A 34 13.59 10.32 4.12
N PRO A 35 13.56 9.52 5.20
CA PRO A 35 12.56 8.48 5.34
C PRO A 35 11.16 9.04 5.58
N ILE A 36 10.18 8.21 5.22
CA ILE A 36 8.79 8.38 5.62
C ILE A 36 8.46 7.21 6.55
N PHE A 37 8.25 7.52 7.82
CA PHE A 37 7.87 6.56 8.85
C PHE A 37 6.45 6.85 9.33
N VAL A 38 5.60 5.83 9.26
CA VAL A 38 4.19 5.93 9.64
C VAL A 38 3.89 4.84 10.65
N GLU A 39 3.70 5.19 11.91
CA GLU A 39 3.27 4.22 12.91
C GLU A 39 1.90 3.64 12.53
N SER A 40 0.90 4.50 12.33
CA SER A 40 -0.39 4.11 11.76
C SER A 40 -1.18 5.30 11.21
N LEU A 41 -1.77 5.15 10.03
CA LEU A 41 -2.52 6.21 9.38
C LEU A 41 -3.80 5.69 8.73
N ARG A 42 -4.90 6.45 8.81
CA ARG A 42 -6.14 6.16 8.08
C ARG A 42 -6.48 7.22 7.04
N ALA A 43 -6.68 6.80 5.80
CA ALA A 43 -6.98 7.71 4.70
C ALA A 43 -7.96 7.12 3.66
N ARG A 44 -8.65 7.97 2.90
CA ARG A 44 -9.33 7.52 1.68
C ARG A 44 -8.35 7.41 0.52
N LYS A 45 -7.53 8.45 0.33
CA LYS A 45 -6.47 8.51 -0.68
C LYS A 45 -5.16 8.89 -0.02
N ALA A 46 -4.10 8.18 -0.35
CA ALA A 46 -2.78 8.45 0.20
C ALA A 46 -1.68 8.27 -0.86
N ASN A 47 -0.72 9.17 -0.87
CA ASN A 47 0.42 9.18 -1.78
C ASN A 47 1.71 9.43 -0.99
N PHE A 48 2.66 8.49 -1.08
CA PHE A 48 3.96 8.60 -0.40
C PHE A 48 5.08 8.42 -1.42
N GLN A 49 5.95 9.42 -1.52
CA GLN A 49 7.05 9.37 -2.46
C GLN A 49 8.36 9.83 -1.82
N THR A 50 9.40 9.04 -2.06
CA THR A 50 10.79 9.38 -1.79
C THR A 50 11.68 8.84 -2.91
N THR A 51 12.99 9.07 -2.87
CA THR A 51 13.93 8.56 -3.88
C THR A 51 14.96 7.65 -3.24
N ASN A 52 15.64 8.13 -2.20
CA ASN A 52 16.82 7.50 -1.62
C ASN A 52 16.60 6.95 -0.21
N ALA A 53 15.37 6.99 0.28
CA ALA A 53 15.06 6.64 1.65
C ALA A 53 13.85 5.70 1.76
N PRO A 54 13.73 4.96 2.88
CA PRO A 54 12.67 3.97 3.00
C PRO A 54 11.30 4.60 3.24
N ILE A 55 10.27 3.85 2.85
CA ILE A 55 8.88 4.07 3.24
C ILE A 55 8.49 2.88 4.13
N GLU A 56 8.15 3.14 5.39
CA GLU A 56 7.80 2.09 6.33
C GLU A 56 6.59 2.49 7.16
N GLY A 57 5.68 1.55 7.40
CA GLY A 57 4.55 1.83 8.28
C GLY A 57 3.27 1.04 8.06
N THR A 58 2.24 1.45 8.81
CA THR A 58 0.89 0.86 8.74
C THR A 58 -0.09 1.83 8.09
N PHE A 59 -0.80 1.37 7.07
CA PHE A 59 -1.72 2.18 6.28
C PHE A 59 -3.11 1.54 6.19
N CYS A 60 -4.13 2.23 6.67
CA CYS A 60 -5.53 1.85 6.53
C CYS A 60 -6.18 2.72 5.45
N VAL A 61 -6.40 2.18 4.26
CA VAL A 61 -6.81 2.96 3.08
C VAL A 61 -8.06 2.41 2.42
N SER A 62 -9.03 3.29 2.14
CA SER A 62 -10.35 2.88 1.64
C SER A 62 -10.57 3.05 0.13
N SER A 63 -9.65 3.67 -0.61
CA SER A 63 -9.80 3.91 -2.05
C SER A 63 -8.51 3.82 -2.84
N PHE A 64 -7.44 4.54 -2.45
CA PHE A 64 -6.21 4.57 -3.23
C PHE A 64 -4.98 4.81 -2.36
N LEU A 65 -4.01 3.90 -2.43
CA LEU A 65 -2.69 4.06 -1.82
C LEU A 65 -1.62 3.94 -2.91
N ASN A 66 -0.81 4.97 -3.09
CA ASN A 66 0.37 4.95 -3.95
C ASN A 66 1.62 5.17 -3.12
N MET A 67 2.60 4.28 -3.27
CA MET A 67 3.89 4.36 -2.60
C MET A 67 4.99 4.18 -3.63
N LYS A 68 5.93 5.12 -3.66
CA LYS A 68 7.03 5.11 -4.62
C LYS A 68 8.35 5.47 -3.96
N THR A 69 9.35 4.62 -4.15
CA THR A 69 10.75 4.94 -3.88
C THR A 69 11.63 4.45 -5.02
N THR A 70 12.94 4.69 -5.00
CA THR A 70 13.84 4.27 -6.09
C THR A 70 14.97 3.39 -5.57
N ASN A 71 15.60 3.74 -4.46
CA ASN A 71 16.84 3.12 -4.02
C ASN A 71 16.76 2.40 -2.67
N ALA A 72 15.74 2.67 -1.87
CA ALA A 72 15.61 2.12 -0.53
C ALA A 72 14.42 1.17 -0.41
N ARG A 73 14.39 0.39 0.66
CA ARG A 73 13.34 -0.60 0.91
C ARG A 73 11.97 0.04 1.18
N MET A 74 10.93 -0.69 0.82
CA MET A 74 9.55 -0.42 1.24
C MET A 74 9.08 -1.57 2.14
N ARG A 75 8.67 -1.28 3.38
CA ARG A 75 8.18 -2.28 4.34
C ARG A 75 6.88 -1.84 4.99
N THR A 76 5.77 -2.44 4.60
CA THR A 76 4.44 -1.92 4.96
C THR A 76 3.47 -2.98 5.46
N SER A 77 2.56 -2.55 6.33
CA SER A 77 1.34 -3.27 6.68
C SER A 77 0.15 -2.47 6.14
N VAL A 78 -0.66 -3.07 5.27
CA VAL A 78 -1.75 -2.37 4.59
C VAL A 78 -3.07 -3.03 4.92
N LEU A 79 -4.00 -2.28 5.48
CA LEU A 79 -5.42 -2.62 5.50
C LEU A 79 -6.07 -1.89 4.31
N LEU A 80 -6.38 -2.63 3.25
CA LEU A 80 -7.06 -2.10 2.07
C LEU A 80 -8.55 -2.37 2.20
N GLU A 81 -9.32 -1.32 2.48
CA GLU A 81 -10.77 -1.41 2.68
C GLU A 81 -11.48 -1.06 1.37
N ASN A 82 -12.48 -1.85 0.97
CA ASN A 82 -13.36 -1.52 -0.14
C ASN A 82 -14.76 -1.16 0.37
N THR A 83 -14.98 0.13 0.61
CA THR A 83 -16.28 0.63 1.08
C THR A 83 -17.26 0.92 -0.05
N ASP A 84 -16.79 0.99 -1.30
CA ASP A 84 -17.61 1.20 -2.49
C ASP A 84 -17.50 0.00 -3.43
N SER A 85 -18.49 -0.89 -3.38
CA SER A 85 -18.54 -2.13 -4.18
C SER A 85 -18.61 -1.93 -5.70
N ARG A 86 -18.72 -0.68 -6.19
CA ARG A 86 -18.69 -0.38 -7.64
C ARG A 86 -17.30 -0.03 -8.13
N LYS A 87 -16.35 0.20 -7.22
CA LYS A 87 -14.99 0.66 -7.54
C LYS A 87 -13.97 -0.26 -6.91
N PHE A 88 -12.79 -0.27 -7.51
CA PHE A 88 -11.63 -0.92 -6.93
C PHE A 88 -10.99 -0.03 -5.87
N SER A 89 -10.69 -0.61 -4.71
CA SER A 89 -9.68 -0.06 -3.81
C SER A 89 -8.30 -0.45 -4.34
N GLN A 90 -7.43 0.53 -4.55
CA GLN A 90 -6.20 0.33 -5.29
C GLN A 90 -4.97 0.53 -4.41
N LEU A 91 -3.98 -0.35 -4.60
CA LEU A 91 -2.65 -0.27 -3.99
C LEU A 91 -1.60 -0.31 -5.10
N ILE A 92 -0.76 0.71 -5.18
CA ILE A 92 0.38 0.76 -6.08
C ILE A 92 1.65 0.88 -5.23
N MET A 93 2.57 -0.06 -5.42
CA MET A 93 3.90 -0.06 -4.83
C MET A 93 4.94 -0.12 -5.94
N ALA A 94 5.75 0.92 -6.07
CA ALA A 94 6.75 1.00 -7.12
C ALA A 94 8.14 1.29 -6.53
N ASN A 95 9.10 0.48 -6.94
CA ASN A 95 10.51 0.67 -6.63
C ASN A 95 11.37 0.37 -7.87
N SER A 96 12.64 0.75 -7.85
CA SER A 96 13.59 0.34 -8.89
C SER A 96 14.61 -0.64 -8.31
N ASN A 97 15.32 -0.22 -7.27
CA ASN A 97 16.50 -0.91 -6.73
C ASN A 97 16.31 -1.43 -5.31
N GLY A 98 15.29 -0.96 -4.59
CA GLY A 98 14.98 -1.44 -3.24
C GLY A 98 13.93 -2.56 -3.22
N PRO A 99 13.97 -3.45 -2.22
CA PRO A 99 12.98 -4.51 -2.08
C PRO A 99 11.62 -3.93 -1.65
N ILE A 100 10.55 -4.61 -2.04
CA ILE A 100 9.18 -4.34 -1.55
C ILE A 100 8.76 -5.53 -0.68
N SER A 101 8.39 -5.26 0.57
CA SER A 101 7.79 -6.24 1.47
C SER A 101 6.51 -5.67 2.06
N SER A 102 5.38 -6.32 1.83
CA SER A 102 4.11 -5.86 2.38
C SER A 102 3.21 -7.00 2.83
N SER A 103 2.62 -6.83 4.01
CA SER A 103 1.48 -7.63 4.46
C SER A 103 0.19 -6.87 4.19
N ILE A 104 -0.75 -7.49 3.48
CA ILE A 104 -1.93 -6.82 2.93
C ILE A 104 -3.19 -7.55 3.41
N ILE A 105 -3.97 -6.88 4.24
CA ILE A 105 -5.30 -7.34 4.66
C ILE A 105 -6.33 -6.69 3.75
N LEU A 106 -7.18 -7.51 3.14
CA LEU A 106 -8.33 -7.04 2.37
C LEU A 106 -9.55 -7.00 3.28
N SER A 107 -10.33 -5.93 3.21
CA SER A 107 -11.54 -5.79 4.02
C SER A 107 -12.66 -5.14 3.23
N SER A 108 -13.89 -5.59 3.48
CA SER A 108 -15.09 -4.99 2.92
C SER A 108 -16.21 -5.05 3.97
N PRO A 109 -16.94 -3.96 4.21
CA PRO A 109 -18.13 -4.00 5.05
C PRO A 109 -19.26 -4.82 4.42
N ASN A 110 -19.22 -5.05 3.10
CA ASN A 110 -20.20 -5.88 2.40
C ASN A 110 -19.69 -7.32 2.30
N GLN A 111 -20.11 -8.16 3.25
CA GLN A 111 -19.69 -9.56 3.33
C GLN A 111 -20.18 -10.40 2.14
N SER A 112 -21.34 -10.07 1.55
CA SER A 112 -21.92 -10.82 0.43
C SER A 112 -21.15 -10.64 -0.88
N ARG A 113 -20.47 -9.50 -1.07
CA ARG A 113 -19.72 -9.19 -2.30
C ARG A 113 -18.20 -9.17 -2.12
N GLY A 114 -17.70 -9.24 -0.89
CA GLY A 114 -16.28 -9.26 -0.54
C GLY A 114 -15.43 -8.03 -0.91
N GLY A 115 -15.85 -7.18 -1.85
CA GLY A 115 -15.16 -5.98 -2.31
C GLY A 115 -14.26 -6.20 -3.53
N ASN A 116 -13.92 -5.11 -4.21
CA ASN A 116 -13.01 -5.14 -5.37
C ASN A 116 -11.65 -4.52 -5.03
N PHE A 117 -10.57 -5.24 -5.30
CA PHE A 117 -9.20 -4.85 -4.94
C PHE A 117 -8.28 -4.94 -6.15
N SER A 118 -7.48 -3.90 -6.38
CA SER A 118 -6.50 -3.85 -7.47
C SER A 118 -5.13 -3.51 -6.91
N ILE A 119 -4.18 -4.42 -7.07
CA ILE A 119 -2.87 -4.32 -6.44
C ILE A 119 -1.81 -4.47 -7.51
N LEU A 120 -0.97 -3.45 -7.63
CA LEU A 120 0.18 -3.42 -8.52
C LEU A 120 1.44 -3.25 -7.68
N SER A 121 2.33 -4.23 -7.72
CA SER A 121 3.67 -4.12 -7.13
C SER A 121 4.73 -4.33 -8.19
N LYS A 122 5.69 -3.41 -8.30
CA LYS A 122 6.76 -3.54 -9.27
C LYS A 122 8.12 -3.04 -8.79
N THR A 123 9.15 -3.78 -9.19
CA THR A 123 10.57 -3.44 -9.02
C THR A 123 11.30 -3.64 -10.34
N HIS A 124 12.55 -3.17 -10.44
CA HIS A 124 13.44 -3.53 -11.54
C HIS A 124 14.46 -4.57 -11.06
N ASN A 125 15.22 -4.25 -10.02
CA ASN A 125 16.43 -4.97 -9.62
C ASN A 125 16.33 -5.68 -8.27
N ALA A 126 15.16 -5.67 -7.63
CA ALA A 126 15.01 -6.10 -6.25
C ALA A 126 13.80 -7.01 -6.04
N PRO A 127 13.81 -7.85 -4.99
CA PRO A 127 12.72 -8.79 -4.76
C PRO A 127 11.44 -8.11 -4.29
N ILE A 128 10.32 -8.78 -4.54
CA ILE A 128 8.99 -8.39 -4.04
C ILE A 128 8.45 -9.55 -3.22
N ASN A 129 8.05 -9.29 -1.97
CA ASN A 129 7.40 -10.26 -1.09
C ASN A 129 6.05 -9.70 -0.62
N LEU A 130 4.94 -10.26 -1.10
CA LEU A 130 3.59 -9.88 -0.67
C LEU A 130 2.93 -11.03 0.07
N THR A 131 2.31 -10.74 1.22
CA THR A 131 1.47 -11.70 1.94
C THR A 131 0.07 -11.16 2.13
N PHE A 132 -0.92 -12.05 2.10
CA PHE A 132 -2.32 -11.73 2.28
C PHE A 132 -2.89 -12.52 3.47
N PRO A 133 -2.75 -12.03 4.72
CA PRO A 133 -3.17 -12.78 5.90
C PRO A 133 -4.67 -13.05 5.96
N SER A 134 -5.48 -12.15 5.41
CA SER A 134 -6.94 -12.34 5.36
C SER A 134 -7.57 -11.54 4.22
N ALA A 135 -8.67 -12.09 3.71
CA ALA A 135 -9.54 -11.45 2.73
C ALA A 135 -10.98 -11.97 2.89
N PRO A 136 -12.01 -11.18 2.53
CA PRO A 136 -13.41 -11.62 2.56
C PRO A 136 -13.65 -12.79 1.60
N SER A 137 -14.63 -13.66 1.87
CA SER A 137 -14.85 -14.87 1.06
C SER A 137 -15.13 -14.60 -0.43
N HIS A 138 -16.00 -13.65 -0.75
CA HIS A 138 -16.43 -13.39 -2.14
C HIS A 138 -15.69 -12.21 -2.80
N HIS A 139 -14.40 -11.99 -2.48
CA HIS A 139 -13.67 -10.81 -2.95
C HIS A 139 -13.20 -10.94 -4.41
N ASN A 140 -13.13 -9.81 -5.12
CA ASN A 140 -12.47 -9.71 -6.41
C ASN A 140 -11.06 -9.13 -6.25
N LEU A 141 -10.03 -9.93 -6.58
CA LEU A 141 -8.63 -9.51 -6.51
C LEU A 141 -7.99 -9.47 -7.90
N GLN A 142 -7.60 -8.27 -8.34
CA GLN A 142 -6.70 -8.06 -9.46
C GLN A 142 -5.29 -7.81 -8.93
N LEU A 143 -4.43 -8.82 -9.00
CA LEU A 143 -3.05 -8.73 -8.53
C LEU A 143 -2.07 -8.79 -9.70
N ARG A 144 -1.17 -7.80 -9.78
CA ARG A 144 -0.04 -7.82 -10.71
C ARG A 144 1.25 -7.55 -9.93
N VAL A 145 2.16 -8.51 -9.99
CA VAL A 145 3.48 -8.41 -9.37
C VAL A 145 4.55 -8.67 -10.43
N SER A 146 5.54 -7.78 -10.55
CA SER A 146 6.58 -7.92 -11.56
C SER A 146 7.91 -7.35 -11.12
N THR A 147 8.98 -8.07 -11.42
CA THR A 147 10.38 -7.64 -11.25
C THR A 147 11.18 -8.07 -12.49
N MET A 148 12.26 -7.37 -12.84
CA MET A 148 13.08 -7.71 -14.01
C MET A 148 14.24 -8.65 -13.66
N LEU A 149 14.97 -8.37 -12.58
CA LEU A 149 16.24 -9.04 -12.26
C LEU A 149 16.25 -9.74 -10.89
N ALA A 150 15.07 -9.97 -10.28
CA ALA A 150 14.96 -10.60 -8.96
C ALA A 150 13.74 -11.53 -8.86
N LYS A 151 13.50 -12.09 -7.65
CA LYS A 151 12.33 -12.93 -7.37
C LYS A 151 11.11 -12.11 -6.98
N ALA A 152 9.92 -12.49 -7.45
CA ALA A 152 8.65 -12.09 -6.88
C ALA A 152 8.03 -13.28 -6.14
N GLU A 153 7.62 -13.08 -4.90
CA GLU A 153 6.94 -14.06 -4.07
C GLU A 153 5.62 -13.47 -3.55
N VAL A 154 4.56 -14.26 -3.67
CA VAL A 154 3.21 -13.88 -3.27
C VAL A 154 2.59 -15.03 -2.51
N GLN A 155 2.11 -14.76 -1.30
CA GLN A 155 1.29 -15.68 -0.50
C GLN A 155 -0.15 -15.17 -0.55
N LEU A 156 -0.99 -15.80 -1.39
CA LEU A 156 -2.40 -15.45 -1.58
C LEU A 156 -3.24 -15.79 -0.34
N PRO A 157 -4.40 -15.13 -0.14
CA PRO A 157 -5.27 -15.45 0.98
C PRO A 157 -5.90 -16.83 0.81
N GLU A 158 -6.21 -17.53 1.90
CA GLU A 158 -6.86 -18.86 1.87
C GLU A 158 -8.22 -18.85 1.16
N THR A 159 -8.91 -17.70 1.16
CA THR A 159 -10.19 -17.48 0.49
C THR A 159 -10.05 -17.17 -1.01
N TYR A 160 -8.84 -17.20 -1.57
CA TYR A 160 -8.63 -16.94 -2.99
C TYR A 160 -9.15 -18.10 -3.85
N GLU A 161 -10.09 -17.78 -4.72
CA GLU A 161 -10.58 -18.68 -5.78
C GLU A 161 -10.24 -18.07 -7.15
N GLY A 162 -9.29 -18.64 -7.88
CA GLY A 162 -8.85 -18.07 -9.16
C GLY A 162 -7.76 -18.85 -9.88
N ARG A 163 -7.22 -18.24 -10.95
CA ARG A 163 -6.12 -18.78 -11.77
C ARG A 163 -4.95 -17.79 -11.74
N PHE A 164 -3.72 -18.34 -11.75
CA PHE A 164 -2.46 -17.59 -11.73
C PHE A 164 -1.66 -17.81 -13.02
#